data_AF-A0A2N2P543-F1
#
_entry.id   AF-A0A2N2P543-F1
#
_cell.length_a   1.000
_cell.length_b   1.000
_cell.length_c   1.000
_cell.angle_alpha   90.00
_cell.angle_beta   90.00
_cell.angle_gamma   90.00
#
_symmetry.space_group_name_H-M   'P 1'
#
loop_
_entity.id
_entity.type
_entity.pdbx_description
1 polymer ?
#
loop_
_entity_poly.entity_id
_entity_poly.type
_entity_poly.pdbx_seq_one_letter_code
_entity_poly.pdbx_strand_id
1 'polypeptide(L)'
;MDKQYMEPYTSYLLSTIGYTTATGLSRMVEGLLMHDQITRILSAEIFTSKDLWTLVKPTVREIEKEEAVLIFDDTIQEKPYTDENEVVCWHFDHTKSRAVQGVNLRVITQNNHVFAVLYAVFKLECLSIKRHLNHFALRAQLYLKAFHVALDELQILKAA
;
A
#
# COMPACT_ATOMS: atom_id res chain seq x y z
N MET A 1 13.27 -6.25 -5.16
CA MET A 1 12.37 -6.81 -4.13
C MET A 1 11.70 -8.09 -4.65
N ASP A 2 11.70 -9.16 -3.85
CA ASP A 2 11.11 -10.45 -4.24
C ASP A 2 9.57 -10.40 -4.15
N LYS A 3 8.90 -10.81 -5.24
CA LYS A 3 7.43 -10.83 -5.36
C LYS A 3 6.78 -11.72 -4.30
N GLN A 4 7.48 -12.75 -3.82
CA GLN A 4 7.00 -13.66 -2.78
C GLN A 4 6.54 -12.91 -1.52
N TYR A 5 7.22 -11.81 -1.17
CA TYR A 5 6.91 -11.03 0.03
C TYR A 5 6.04 -9.81 -0.27
N MET A 6 6.18 -9.25 -1.47
CA MET A 6 5.44 -8.05 -1.87
C MET A 6 3.97 -8.29 -2.12
N GLU A 7 3.60 -9.42 -2.71
CA GLU A 7 2.20 -9.73 -2.99
C GLU A 7 1.36 -9.86 -1.70
N PRO A 8 1.78 -10.64 -0.67
CA PRO A 8 1.08 -10.68 0.61
C PRO A 8 1.08 -9.32 1.32
N TYR A 9 2.20 -8.59 1.28
CA TYR A 9 2.30 -7.29 1.94
C TYR A 9 1.36 -6.26 1.32
N THR A 10 1.36 -6.11 0.00
CA THR A 10 0.47 -5.19 -0.72
C THR A 10 -0.99 -5.57 -0.58
N SER A 11 -1.31 -6.87 -0.59
CA SER A 11 -2.68 -7.36 -0.33
C SER A 11 -3.13 -7.03 1.10
N TYR A 12 -2.24 -7.14 2.08
CA TYR A 12 -2.50 -6.71 3.46
C TYR A 12 -2.75 -5.22 3.57
N LEU A 13 -1.95 -4.39 2.88
CA LEU A 13 -2.15 -2.94 2.85
C LEU A 13 -3.51 -2.55 2.25
N LEU A 14 -3.99 -3.27 1.23
CA LEU A 14 -5.29 -3.02 0.60
C LEU A 14 -6.49 -3.51 1.41
N SER A 15 -6.32 -4.60 2.17
CA SER A 15 -7.41 -5.26 2.89
C SER A 15 -7.61 -4.75 4.31
N THR A 16 -6.57 -4.16 4.92
CA THR A 16 -6.60 -3.67 6.30
C THR A 16 -7.36 -2.36 6.42
N ILE A 17 -8.22 -2.27 7.43
CA ILE A 17 -8.90 -1.04 7.82
C ILE A 17 -8.22 -0.52 9.09
N GLY A 18 -7.58 0.64 9.00
CA GLY A 18 -6.85 1.25 10.13
C GLY A 18 -5.34 1.01 10.06
N TYR A 19 -4.70 0.85 11.22
CA TYR A 19 -3.24 0.78 11.31
C TYR A 19 -2.70 -0.57 10.81
N THR A 20 -1.75 -0.50 9.88
CA THR A 20 -1.02 -1.65 9.35
C THR A 20 0.29 -1.82 10.13
N THR A 21 0.58 -3.04 10.58
CA THR A 21 1.82 -3.36 11.31
C THR A 21 2.41 -4.67 10.81
N ALA A 22 3.74 -4.84 10.92
CA ALA A 22 4.41 -6.09 10.54
C ALA A 22 3.88 -7.29 11.35
N THR A 23 3.63 -7.09 12.64
CA THR A 23 3.01 -8.10 13.52
C THR A 23 1.58 -8.39 13.10
N GLY A 24 0.82 -7.36 12.70
CA GLY A 24 -0.53 -7.52 12.18
C GLY A 24 -0.60 -8.38 10.93
N LEU A 25 0.29 -8.14 9.96
CA LEU A 25 0.42 -9.00 8.79
C LEU A 25 0.80 -10.43 9.20
N SER A 26 1.85 -10.58 10.01
CA SER A 26 2.33 -11.89 10.43
C SER A 26 1.22 -12.73 11.06
N ARG A 27 0.38 -12.12 11.89
CA ARG A 27 -0.81 -12.75 12.46
C ARG A 27 -1.87 -13.09 11.41
N MET A 28 -2.11 -12.20 10.45
CA MET A 28 -3.13 -12.39 9.41
C MET A 28 -2.80 -13.55 8.47
N VAL A 29 -1.52 -13.76 8.18
CA VAL A 29 -1.05 -14.90 7.37
C VAL A 29 -0.60 -16.08 8.23
N GLU A 30 -1.05 -16.17 9.49
CA GLU A 30 -0.80 -17.31 10.39
C GLU A 30 0.68 -17.69 10.53
N GLY A 31 1.56 -16.69 10.52
CA GLY A 31 3.01 -16.91 10.63
C GLY A 31 3.68 -17.40 9.36
N LEU A 32 3.00 -17.44 8.21
CA LEU A 32 3.66 -17.67 6.91
C LEU A 32 4.73 -16.62 6.60
N LEU A 33 4.55 -15.40 7.10
CA LEU A 33 5.55 -14.33 7.10
C LEU A 33 5.79 -13.86 8.54
N MET A 34 7.03 -13.88 8.99
CA MET A 34 7.41 -13.33 10.29
C MET A 34 7.51 -11.81 10.24
N HIS A 35 7.14 -11.14 11.34
CA HIS A 35 7.23 -9.68 11.46
C HIS A 35 8.65 -9.16 11.19
N ASP A 36 9.69 -9.84 11.68
CA ASP A 36 11.09 -9.47 11.43
C ASP A 36 11.50 -9.60 9.97
N GLN A 37 10.94 -10.58 9.24
CA GLN A 37 11.19 -10.71 7.80
C GLN A 37 10.64 -9.50 7.06
N ILE A 38 9.44 -9.03 7.42
CA ILE A 38 8.81 -7.84 6.83
C ILE A 38 9.68 -6.61 7.12
N THR A 39 10.09 -6.39 8.38
CA THR A 39 10.95 -5.27 8.75
C THR A 39 12.28 -5.31 8.00
N ARG A 40 12.92 -6.48 7.91
CA ARG A 40 14.17 -6.65 7.17
C ARG A 40 14.00 -6.32 5.69
N ILE A 41 12.91 -6.77 5.08
CA ILE A 41 12.60 -6.52 3.67
C ILE A 41 12.36 -5.03 3.41
N LEU A 42 11.60 -4.35 4.28
CA LEU A 42 11.37 -2.91 4.19
C LEU A 42 12.63 -2.08 4.49
N SER A 43 13.65 -2.68 5.09
CA SER A 43 14.92 -2.01 5.41
C SER A 43 16.08 -2.44 4.51
N ALA A 44 15.87 -3.38 3.58
CA ALA A 44 16.96 -4.05 2.87
C ALA A 44 17.63 -3.16 1.81
N GLU A 45 16.83 -2.57 0.93
CA GLU A 45 17.28 -1.76 -0.21
C GLU A 45 16.44 -0.50 -0.29
N ILE A 46 16.99 0.59 -0.83
CA ILE A 46 16.23 1.82 -1.08
C ILE A 46 15.47 1.65 -2.40
N PHE A 47 14.14 1.62 -2.36
CA PHE A 47 13.35 1.63 -3.58
C PHE A 47 13.20 3.04 -4.14
N THR A 48 13.39 3.16 -5.44
CA THR A 48 13.32 4.44 -6.15
C THR A 48 12.08 4.51 -7.02
N SER A 49 11.77 5.72 -7.52
CA SER A 49 10.72 5.90 -8.52
C SER A 49 10.95 5.08 -9.80
N LYS A 50 12.21 4.78 -10.15
CA LYS A 50 12.56 3.90 -11.28
C LYS A 50 12.13 2.45 -11.02
N ASP A 51 12.28 1.97 -9.79
CA ASP A 51 11.87 0.62 -9.40
C ASP A 51 10.34 0.51 -9.43
N LEU A 52 9.66 1.55 -8.94
CA LEU A 52 8.20 1.62 -8.96
C LEU A 52 7.70 1.55 -10.41
N TRP A 53 8.27 2.39 -11.28
CA TRP A 53 7.94 2.40 -12.70
C TRP A 53 8.15 1.03 -13.35
N THR A 54 9.28 0.37 -13.07
CA THR A 54 9.56 -0.98 -13.58
C THR A 54 8.47 -1.98 -13.18
N LEU A 55 7.99 -1.91 -11.94
CA LEU A 55 6.93 -2.79 -11.42
C LEU A 55 5.56 -2.50 -12.03
N VAL A 56 5.17 -1.23 -12.15
CA VAL A 56 3.81 -0.87 -12.58
C VAL A 56 3.67 -0.79 -14.10
N LYS A 57 4.76 -0.54 -14.84
CA LYS A 57 4.73 -0.33 -16.29
C LYS A 57 3.99 -1.45 -17.04
N PRO A 58 4.20 -2.75 -16.79
CA PRO A 58 3.43 -3.79 -17.46
C PRO A 58 1.92 -3.63 -17.28
N THR A 59 1.47 -3.36 -16.05
CA THR A 59 0.05 -3.16 -15.74
C THR A 59 -0.51 -1.88 -16.34
N VAL A 60 0.27 -0.80 -16.38
CA VAL A 60 -0.09 0.45 -17.09
C VAL A 60 -0.36 0.15 -18.57
N ARG A 61 0.52 -0.62 -19.21
CA ARG A 61 0.45 -0.92 -20.65
C ARG A 61 -0.78 -1.75 -21.02
N GLU A 62 -1.30 -2.54 -20.08
CA GLU A 62 -2.54 -3.31 -20.27
C GLU A 62 -3.80 -2.44 -20.31
N ILE A 63 -3.76 -1.20 -19.79
CA ILE A 63 -4.90 -0.28 -19.74
C ILE A 63 -4.66 1.01 -20.52
N GLU A 64 -3.52 1.11 -21.21
CA GLU A 64 -3.09 2.30 -21.94
C GLU A 64 -4.09 2.67 -23.03
N LYS A 65 -4.37 3.97 -23.14
CA LYS A 65 -5.19 4.58 -24.19
C LYS A 65 -4.52 5.85 -24.67
N GLU A 66 -4.73 6.18 -25.93
CA GLU A 66 -4.13 7.37 -26.56
C GLU A 66 -4.48 8.67 -25.84
N GLU A 67 -5.73 8.81 -25.38
CA GLU A 67 -6.22 10.02 -24.68
C GLU A 67 -5.96 10.01 -23.16
N ALA A 68 -5.35 8.95 -22.62
CA ALA A 68 -5.10 8.85 -21.18
C ALA A 68 -3.86 9.66 -20.78
N VAL A 69 -3.94 10.31 -19.62
CA VAL A 69 -2.82 11.03 -19.01
C VAL A 69 -2.40 10.39 -17.69
N LEU A 70 -1.10 10.41 -17.40
CA LEU A 70 -0.53 9.99 -16.13
C LEU A 70 -0.11 11.24 -15.35
N ILE A 71 -0.67 11.43 -14.16
CA ILE A 71 -0.42 12.58 -13.30
C ILE A 71 0.46 12.13 -12.14
N PHE A 72 1.50 12.91 -11.87
CA PHE A 72 2.35 12.79 -10.69
C PHE A 72 2.17 14.05 -9.85
N ASP A 73 1.85 13.86 -8.58
CA ASP A 73 1.69 14.93 -7.62
C ASP A 73 2.56 14.62 -6.39
N ASP A 74 3.14 15.65 -5.78
CA ASP A 74 3.81 15.51 -4.50
C ASP A 74 2.81 15.69 -3.36
N THR A 75 3.17 15.23 -2.16
CA THR A 75 2.28 15.34 -1.02
C THR A 75 3.07 15.58 0.25
N ILE A 76 2.52 16.41 1.12
CA ILE A 76 3.00 16.64 2.48
C ILE A 76 1.91 16.19 3.44
N GLN A 77 2.16 15.09 4.14
CA GLN A 77 1.30 14.67 5.24
C GLN A 77 1.68 15.45 6.49
N GLU A 78 0.96 16.55 6.77
CA GLU A 78 1.25 17.42 7.92
C GLU A 78 1.13 16.71 9.28
N LYS A 79 2.03 17.07 10.19
CA LYS A 79 2.11 16.59 11.59
C LYS A 79 2.46 17.75 12.53
N PRO A 80 1.54 18.70 12.75
CA PRO A 80 1.83 19.97 13.45
C PRO A 80 2.08 19.83 14.96
N TYR A 81 1.80 18.67 15.55
CA TYR A 81 1.88 18.43 17.00
C TYR A 81 2.85 17.28 17.33
N THR A 82 3.83 17.01 16.47
CA THR A 82 4.80 15.93 16.66
C THR A 82 6.19 16.53 16.70
N ASP A 83 7.07 16.06 17.58
CA ASP A 83 8.44 16.57 17.65
C ASP A 83 9.25 16.21 16.39
N GLU A 84 10.18 17.08 16.01
CA GLU A 84 11.07 16.86 14.87
C GLU A 84 11.96 15.62 15.08
N ASN A 85 12.07 14.79 14.05
CA ASN A 85 12.92 13.61 14.02
C ASN A 85 13.19 13.20 12.56
N GLU A 86 13.88 12.08 12.33
CA GLU A 86 14.19 11.62 10.98
C GLU A 86 12.94 11.43 10.09
N VAL A 87 11.82 11.02 10.69
CA VAL A 87 10.53 10.77 10.04
C VAL A 87 9.64 12.02 9.98
N VAL A 88 9.80 12.99 10.88
CA VAL A 88 8.97 14.20 10.91
C VAL A 88 9.87 15.42 10.81
N CYS A 89 9.84 16.12 9.67
CA CYS A 89 10.69 17.28 9.43
C CYS A 89 9.93 18.41 8.72
N TRP A 90 10.63 19.53 8.49
CA TRP A 90 10.06 20.72 7.86
C TRP A 90 10.11 20.64 6.33
N HIS A 91 8.98 20.90 5.69
CA HIS A 91 8.81 20.97 4.25
C HIS A 91 8.23 22.34 3.87
N PHE A 92 8.65 22.90 2.74
CA PHE A 92 8.01 24.13 2.24
C PHE A 92 6.72 23.76 1.50
N ASP A 93 5.59 24.31 1.97
CA ASP A 93 4.29 24.14 1.32
C ASP A 93 3.95 25.40 0.52
N HIS A 94 3.95 25.27 -0.81
CA HIS A 94 3.64 26.35 -1.74
C HIS A 94 2.20 26.86 -1.60
N THR A 95 1.24 26.00 -1.21
CA THR A 95 -0.16 26.39 -1.02
C THR A 95 -0.35 27.29 0.19
N LYS A 96 0.54 27.16 1.20
CA LYS A 96 0.54 27.99 2.42
C LYS A 96 1.62 29.05 2.43
N SER A 97 2.52 29.03 1.45
CA SER A 97 3.68 29.92 1.34
C SER A 97 4.53 29.94 2.62
N ARG A 98 4.67 28.80 3.29
CA ARG A 98 5.46 28.67 4.52
C ARG A 98 5.96 27.24 4.72
N ALA A 99 6.95 27.10 5.59
CA ALA A 99 7.35 25.79 6.09
C ALA A 99 6.23 25.20 6.97
N VAL A 100 5.93 23.93 6.74
CA VAL A 100 5.03 23.11 7.54
C VAL A 100 5.76 21.85 7.98
N GLN A 101 5.43 21.37 9.17
CA GLN A 101 5.98 20.12 9.66
C GLN A 101 5.16 18.94 9.11
N GLY A 102 5.84 17.94 8.56
CA GLY A 102 5.18 16.80 7.92
C GLY A 102 6.03 15.53 7.92
N VAL A 103 5.44 14.45 7.41
CA VAL A 103 6.11 13.15 7.33
C VAL A 103 7.15 13.16 6.19
N ASN A 104 8.40 12.92 6.56
CA ASN A 104 9.51 12.69 5.66
C ASN A 104 9.44 11.31 5.02
N LEU A 105 8.98 11.25 3.77
CA LEU A 105 8.89 10.01 3.00
C LEU A 105 10.25 9.50 2.47
N ARG A 106 11.38 10.09 2.89
CA ARG A 106 12.74 9.68 2.48
C ARG A 106 13.40 8.67 3.42
N VAL A 107 12.91 8.53 4.66
CA VAL A 107 13.42 7.48 5.58
C VAL A 107 13.17 6.11 4.95
N ILE A 108 14.19 5.27 4.79
CA ILE A 108 14.13 4.05 3.95
C ILE A 108 12.91 3.17 4.27
N THR A 109 12.66 2.89 5.55
CA THR A 109 11.53 2.04 5.98
C THR A 109 10.18 2.68 5.64
N GLN A 110 10.06 4.01 5.79
CA GLN A 110 8.87 4.77 5.41
C GLN A 110 8.73 4.86 3.89
N ASN A 111 9.84 5.11 3.20
CA ASN A 111 9.91 5.19 1.75
C ASN A 111 9.46 3.87 1.10
N ASN A 112 9.96 2.75 1.60
CA ASN A 112 9.63 1.42 1.12
C ASN A 112 8.19 1.01 1.48
N HIS A 113 7.69 1.45 2.64
CA HIS A 113 6.27 1.28 2.99
C HIS A 113 5.37 2.06 2.02
N VAL A 114 5.67 3.33 1.79
CA VAL A 114 4.96 4.20 0.83
C VAL A 114 5.03 3.61 -0.58
N PHE A 115 6.20 3.13 -0.99
CA PHE A 115 6.40 2.43 -2.25
C PHE A 115 5.43 1.24 -2.40
N ALA A 116 5.32 0.41 -1.37
CA ALA A 116 4.41 -0.73 -1.39
C ALA A 116 2.94 -0.31 -1.43
N VAL A 117 2.57 0.75 -0.70
CA VAL A 117 1.21 1.33 -0.76
C VAL A 117 0.91 1.83 -2.18
N LEU A 118 1.82 2.61 -2.78
CA LEU A 118 1.66 3.12 -4.14
C LEU A 118 1.52 1.98 -5.15
N TYR A 119 2.36 0.95 -5.06
CA TYR A 119 2.26 -0.23 -5.91
C TYR A 119 0.91 -0.94 -5.74
N ALA A 120 0.43 -1.10 -4.51
CA ALA A 120 -0.84 -1.75 -4.22
C ALA A 120 -2.04 -0.96 -4.77
N VAL A 121 -2.10 0.35 -4.50
CA VAL A 121 -3.14 1.24 -5.02
C VAL A 121 -3.11 1.26 -6.54
N PHE A 122 -1.93 1.32 -7.16
CA PHE A 122 -1.80 1.31 -8.61
C PHE A 122 -2.44 0.05 -9.23
N LYS A 123 -2.13 -1.13 -8.67
CA LYS A 123 -2.76 -2.39 -9.10
C LYS A 123 -4.27 -2.35 -8.96
N LEU A 124 -4.77 -1.77 -7.87
CA LEU A 124 -6.20 -1.67 -7.61
C LEU A 124 -6.88 -0.71 -8.59
N GLU A 125 -6.27 0.44 -8.90
CA GLU A 125 -6.78 1.40 -9.88
C GLU A 125 -6.80 0.81 -11.30
N CYS A 126 -5.74 0.10 -11.71
CA CYS A 126 -5.77 -0.61 -12.98
C CYS A 126 -6.88 -1.67 -13.03
N LEU A 127 -7.13 -2.37 -11.92
CA LEU A 127 -8.21 -3.35 -11.85
C LEU A 127 -9.60 -2.67 -11.91
N SER A 128 -9.76 -1.54 -11.22
CA SER A 128 -10.95 -0.68 -11.27
C SER A 128 -11.28 -0.28 -12.71
N ILE A 129 -10.28 0.21 -13.46
CA ILE A 129 -10.41 0.58 -14.87
C ILE A 129 -10.82 -0.62 -15.73
N LYS A 130 -10.14 -1.77 -15.58
CA LYS A 130 -10.43 -2.98 -16.35
C LYS A 130 -11.82 -3.56 -16.09
N ARG A 131 -12.31 -3.43 -14.85
CA ARG A 131 -13.59 -3.98 -14.44
C ARG A 131 -14.74 -2.99 -14.61
N HIS A 132 -14.44 -1.72 -14.94
CA HIS A 132 -15.42 -0.64 -14.96
C HIS A 132 -16.16 -0.50 -13.62
N LEU A 133 -15.43 -0.70 -12.52
CA LEU A 133 -15.96 -0.61 -11.15
C LEU A 133 -15.18 0.45 -10.40
N ASN A 134 -15.86 1.31 -9.66
CA ASN A 134 -15.17 2.20 -8.74
C ASN A 134 -14.54 1.42 -7.56
N HIS A 135 -13.62 2.07 -6.83
CA HIS A 135 -12.91 1.48 -5.70
C HIS A 135 -13.85 0.89 -4.63
N PHE A 136 -14.98 1.54 -4.34
CA PHE A 136 -15.96 1.06 -3.36
C PHE A 136 -16.62 -0.25 -3.81
N ALA A 137 -17.03 -0.34 -5.08
CA ALA A 137 -17.64 -1.53 -5.66
C ALA A 137 -16.64 -2.70 -5.71
N LEU A 138 -15.40 -2.42 -6.09
CA LEU A 138 -14.34 -3.42 -6.13
C LEU A 138 -14.05 -3.98 -4.73
N ARG A 139 -13.96 -3.10 -3.72
CA ARG A 139 -13.76 -3.48 -2.33
C ARG A 139 -14.96 -4.26 -1.77
N ALA A 140 -16.19 -3.86 -2.10
CA ALA A 140 -17.40 -4.59 -1.72
C ALA A 140 -17.41 -6.02 -2.30
N GLN A 141 -17.00 -6.20 -3.56
CA GLN A 141 -16.87 -7.53 -4.17
C GLN A 141 -15.85 -8.41 -3.43
N LEU A 142 -14.69 -7.85 -3.07
CA LEU A 142 -13.68 -8.58 -2.30
C LEU A 142 -14.20 -8.98 -0.91
N TYR A 143 -14.91 -8.08 -0.23
CA TYR A 143 -15.49 -8.38 1.08
C TYR A 143 -16.61 -9.40 1.03
N LEU A 144 -17.49 -9.36 0.02
CA LEU A 144 -18.53 -10.38 -0.14
C LEU A 144 -17.91 -11.77 -0.35
N LYS A 145 -16.85 -11.87 -1.15
CA LYS A 145 -16.10 -13.12 -1.31
C LYS A 145 -15.47 -13.59 -0.01
N ALA A 146 -14.82 -12.69 0.73
CA ALA A 146 -14.21 -13.02 2.02
C ALA A 146 -15.26 -13.46 3.04
N PHE A 147 -16.44 -12.82 3.06
CA PHE A 147 -17.54 -13.16 3.95
C PHE A 147 -18.11 -14.56 3.65
N HIS A 148 -18.29 -14.92 2.37
CA HIS A 148 -18.73 -16.27 2.01
C HIS A 148 -17.74 -17.34 2.50
N VAL A 149 -16.44 -17.15 2.26
CA VAL A 149 -15.40 -18.08 2.74
C VAL A 149 -15.41 -18.19 4.27
N ALA A 150 -15.53 -17.07 4.98
CA ALA A 150 -15.60 -17.07 6.43
C ALA A 150 -16.87 -17.78 6.96
N LEU A 151 -17.99 -17.66 6.25
CA LEU A 151 -19.23 -18.34 6.59
C LEU A 151 -19.12 -19.86 6.40
N ASP A 152 -18.51 -20.29 5.30
CA ASP A 152 -18.26 -21.71 5.00
C ASP A 152 -17.35 -22.33 6.08
N GLU A 153 -16.27 -21.66 6.45
CA GLU A 153 -15.37 -22.10 7.51
C GLU A 153 -16.08 -22.20 8.87
N LEU A 154 -16.93 -21.22 9.20
CA LEU A 154 -17.73 -21.24 10.43
C LEU A 154 -18.71 -22.42 10.45
N GLN A 155 -19.27 -22.80 9.31
CA GLN A 155 -20.15 -23.97 9.22
C GLN A 155 -19.38 -25.27 9.46
N ILE A 156 -18.18 -25.40 8.90
CA ILE A 156 -17.29 -26.55 9.13
C ILE A 156 -16.95 -26.67 10.61
N LEU A 157 -16.55 -25.57 11.27
CA LEU A 157 -16.21 -25.55 12.68
C LEU A 157 -17.39 -25.87 13.60
N LYS A 158 -18.62 -25.56 13.20
CA LYS A 158 -19.84 -25.91 13.96
C LYS A 158 -20.24 -27.38 13.80
N ALA A 159 -19.78 -28.03 12.73
CA ALA A 159 -20.07 -29.43 12.44
C ALA A 159 -19.02 -30.40 13.01
N ALA A 160 -17.86 -29.89 13.43
CA ALA A 160 -16.80 -30.61 14.13
C ALA A 160 -17.07 -30.71 15.65
#